data_AF-A0ABD5XXD3-F1
#
_entry.id   AF-A0ABD5XXD3-F1
#
_cell.length_a   1.000
_cell.length_b   1.000
_cell.length_c   1.000
_cell.angle_alpha   90.00
_cell.angle_beta   90.00
_cell.angle_gamma   90.00
#
_symmetry.space_group_name_H-M   'P 1'
#
loop_
_entity.id
_entity.type
_entity.pdbx_description
1 polymer ?
#
loop_
_entity_poly.entity_id
_entity_poly.type
_entity_poly.pdbx_seq_one_letter_code
_entity_poly.pdbx_strand_id
1 'polypeptide(L)'
;MTEWRYISSNMVSDPLVRQIPYLELKLEHPGLEPAGHGERFFPDVVPYELDRTPRVFYWRPVLPPSVGNPSEWNLICATTHELSGFDALPTEGPPLVTDEGDGTTLVVGGTIGGETTKSHVESYTAPALSIDTCSDSEVRLTVDGTEYCVSNGQRRRIRLGERNVDPSDGDGGSTTVVPELVVRYPGPRELHHPPPGSTYRLFPSFNLEIDEIPNPLSIPTTADELDDATLATKLGVDLSQRPYPERVLWQAFAYTAFDPHTDTIPELTQLETGHIVVRAP
;
A
#
# COMPACT_ATOMS: atom_id res chain seq x y z
N MET A 1 24.74 -12.90 -14.07
CA MET A 1 23.77 -13.99 -13.88
C MET A 1 23.35 -13.92 -12.43
N THR A 2 22.07 -14.10 -12.13
CA THR A 2 21.51 -13.99 -10.77
C THR A 2 21.05 -15.38 -10.34
N GLU A 3 21.54 -15.83 -9.19
CA GLU A 3 21.08 -17.06 -8.54
C GLU A 3 19.80 -16.76 -7.76
N TRP A 4 18.96 -17.77 -7.58
CA TRP A 4 17.79 -17.71 -6.70
C TRP A 4 17.59 -19.07 -6.02
N ARG A 5 16.74 -19.13 -4.99
CA ARG A 5 16.47 -20.37 -4.26
C ARG A 5 14.98 -20.67 -4.28
N TYR A 6 14.64 -21.91 -4.65
CA TYR A 6 13.28 -22.39 -4.45
C TYR A 6 13.02 -22.65 -2.96
N ILE A 7 11.88 -22.18 -2.46
CA ILE A 7 11.35 -22.60 -1.16
C ILE A 7 10.00 -23.29 -1.35
N SER A 8 9.72 -24.27 -0.50
CA SER A 8 8.44 -24.98 -0.55
C SER A 8 7.30 -24.06 -0.10
N SER A 9 6.17 -24.12 -0.81
CA SER A 9 4.99 -23.28 -0.53
C SER A 9 4.45 -23.48 0.89
N ASN A 10 4.56 -24.69 1.45
CA ASN A 10 4.17 -24.99 2.84
C ASN A 10 5.01 -24.27 3.92
N MET A 11 6.14 -23.65 3.55
CA MET A 11 6.97 -22.82 4.43
C MET A 11 6.51 -21.35 4.42
N VAL A 12 5.46 -21.04 3.67
CA VAL A 12 4.92 -19.70 3.49
C VAL A 12 3.47 -19.70 3.96
N SER A 13 3.13 -18.72 4.79
CA SER A 13 1.75 -18.49 5.21
C SER A 13 0.91 -17.97 4.03
N ASP A 14 -0.32 -18.47 3.91
CA ASP A 14 -1.21 -18.08 2.83
C ASP A 14 -1.50 -16.57 2.82
N PRO A 15 -1.60 -15.95 1.64
CA PRO A 15 -1.97 -14.56 1.51
C PRO A 15 -3.42 -14.33 1.95
N LEU A 16 -3.68 -13.12 2.41
CA LEU A 16 -5.04 -12.64 2.63
C LEU A 16 -5.67 -12.30 1.28
N VAL A 17 -6.64 -13.12 0.87
CA VAL A 17 -7.47 -12.89 -0.32
C VAL A 17 -8.94 -12.79 0.11
N ARG A 18 -9.52 -11.59 0.07
CA ARG A 18 -10.91 -11.36 0.53
C ARG A 18 -11.63 -10.26 -0.24
N GLN A 19 -12.89 -10.52 -0.60
CA GLN A 19 -13.82 -9.46 -1.01
C GLN A 19 -14.36 -8.74 0.24
N ILE A 20 -14.06 -7.45 0.37
CA ILE A 20 -14.42 -6.67 1.58
C ILE A 20 -14.60 -5.19 1.24
N PRO A 21 -15.48 -4.43 1.94
CA PRO A 21 -15.53 -2.98 1.82
C PRO A 21 -14.14 -2.35 2.02
N TYR A 22 -13.78 -1.46 1.11
CA TYR A 22 -12.49 -0.78 1.11
C TYR A 22 -12.71 0.73 1.22
N LEU A 23 -12.10 1.33 2.23
CA LEU A 23 -12.14 2.76 2.52
C LEU A 23 -10.74 3.35 2.35
N GLU A 24 -10.65 4.50 1.69
CA GLU A 24 -9.41 5.25 1.53
C GLU A 24 -9.50 6.54 2.35
N LEU A 25 -8.54 6.74 3.26
CA LEU A 25 -8.43 7.93 4.10
C LEU A 25 -7.04 8.55 4.01
N LYS A 26 -6.97 9.87 3.84
CA LYS A 26 -5.72 10.61 4.06
C LYS A 26 -5.99 11.98 4.63
N LEU A 27 -5.10 12.42 5.53
CA LEU A 27 -5.14 13.75 6.11
C LEU A 27 -4.03 14.59 5.49
N GLU A 28 -4.41 15.53 4.63
CA GLU A 28 -3.46 16.43 3.96
C GLU A 28 -3.38 17.77 4.70
N HIS A 29 -2.19 18.37 4.71
CA HIS A 29 -1.90 19.66 5.34
C HIS A 29 -1.48 20.67 4.28
N PRO A 30 -2.42 21.11 3.41
CA PRO A 30 -2.10 22.08 2.37
C PRO A 30 -1.63 23.39 3.01
N GLY A 31 -0.54 23.94 2.50
CA GLY A 31 0.07 25.18 3.01
C GLY A 31 1.28 24.97 3.93
N LEU A 32 1.60 23.72 4.30
CA LEU A 32 2.92 23.40 4.81
C LEU A 32 3.94 23.28 3.69
N GLU A 33 5.15 23.77 3.93
CA GLU A 33 6.28 23.55 3.05
C GLU A 33 6.75 22.09 3.19
N PRO A 34 6.91 21.34 2.10
CA PRO A 34 7.40 19.97 2.17
C PRO A 34 8.90 19.97 2.52
N ALA A 35 9.26 19.21 3.55
CA ALA A 35 10.65 19.01 3.97
C ALA A 35 11.23 17.68 3.48
N GLY A 36 10.36 16.74 3.07
CA GLY A 36 10.77 15.42 2.59
C GLY A 36 9.82 14.82 1.57
N HIS A 37 10.38 13.93 0.74
CA HIS A 37 9.66 13.10 -0.21
C HIS A 37 9.70 11.65 0.25
N GLY A 38 8.64 10.89 0.00
CA GLY A 38 8.64 9.45 0.19
C GLY A 38 9.69 8.80 -0.73
N GLU A 39 10.52 7.92 -0.18
CA GLU A 39 11.63 7.28 -0.91
C GLU A 39 11.18 6.07 -1.76
N ARG A 40 9.88 5.86 -1.93
CA ARG A 40 9.34 4.62 -2.54
C ARG A 40 9.25 4.76 -4.06
N PHE A 41 10.06 3.97 -4.76
CA PHE A 41 10.04 3.90 -6.22
C PHE A 41 8.75 3.27 -6.79
N PHE A 42 8.16 2.31 -6.06
CA PHE A 42 6.89 1.66 -6.44
C PHE A 42 5.82 1.89 -5.37
N PRO A 43 4.55 2.08 -5.75
CA PRO A 43 3.45 2.13 -4.78
C PRO A 43 3.29 0.76 -4.12
N ASP A 44 2.96 0.73 -2.83
CA ASP A 44 2.70 -0.51 -2.10
C ASP A 44 1.37 -1.13 -2.47
N VAL A 45 0.42 -0.30 -2.92
CA VAL A 45 -0.91 -0.70 -3.35
C VAL A 45 -1.15 -0.39 -4.82
N VAL A 46 -1.70 -1.37 -5.52
CA VAL A 46 -2.09 -1.22 -6.92
C VAL A 46 -3.58 -1.60 -7.05
N PRO A 47 -4.50 -0.61 -7.13
CA PRO A 47 -5.89 -0.88 -7.43
C PRO A 47 -6.07 -1.10 -8.94
N TYR A 48 -6.80 -2.14 -9.32
CA TYR A 48 -7.11 -2.41 -10.73
C TYR A 48 -8.37 -3.26 -10.90
N GLU A 49 -8.79 -3.43 -12.14
CA GLU A 49 -9.85 -4.37 -12.50
C GLU A 49 -9.25 -5.45 -13.40
N LEU A 50 -9.52 -6.71 -13.08
CA LEU A 50 -9.21 -7.85 -13.92
C LEU A 50 -10.45 -8.72 -14.00
N ASP A 51 -10.85 -9.11 -15.20
CA ASP A 51 -12.05 -9.93 -15.44
C ASP A 51 -13.32 -9.38 -14.78
N ARG A 52 -13.47 -8.05 -14.75
CA ARG A 52 -14.57 -7.31 -14.08
C ARG A 52 -14.58 -7.41 -12.56
N THR A 53 -13.55 -8.00 -11.96
CA THR A 53 -13.37 -8.02 -10.51
C THR A 53 -12.52 -6.82 -10.11
N PRO A 54 -13.07 -5.89 -9.31
CA PRO A 54 -12.31 -4.77 -8.80
C PRO A 54 -11.39 -5.23 -7.66
N ARG A 55 -10.09 -5.15 -7.89
CA ARG A 55 -9.02 -5.63 -7.00
C ARG A 55 -8.24 -4.49 -6.37
N VAL A 56 -7.65 -4.81 -5.24
CA VAL A 56 -6.59 -4.02 -4.61
C VAL A 56 -5.47 -4.98 -4.25
N PHE A 57 -4.29 -4.77 -4.83
CA PHE A 57 -3.15 -5.67 -4.64
C PHE A 57 -2.05 -4.97 -3.86
N TYR A 58 -1.73 -5.50 -2.69
CA TYR A 58 -0.59 -5.12 -1.88
C TYR A 58 0.50 -6.16 -2.05
N TRP A 59 1.68 -5.70 -2.47
CA TRP A 59 2.81 -6.60 -2.68
C TRP A 59 3.81 -6.58 -1.52
N ARG A 60 3.60 -5.70 -0.52
CA ARG A 60 4.39 -5.59 0.70
C ARG A 60 3.52 -5.77 1.94
N PRO A 61 4.08 -6.29 3.05
CA PRO A 61 3.37 -6.40 4.32
C PRO A 61 3.28 -5.03 4.98
N VAL A 62 2.19 -4.29 4.75
CA VAL A 62 1.94 -2.97 5.35
C VAL A 62 0.92 -3.01 6.50
N LEU A 63 0.37 -4.20 6.76
CA LEU A 63 -0.46 -4.47 7.94
C LEU A 63 0.42 -4.58 9.20
N PRO A 64 0.02 -3.96 10.33
CA PRO A 64 0.69 -4.16 11.60
C PRO A 64 0.76 -5.64 12.00
N PRO A 65 1.80 -6.09 12.74
CA PRO A 65 1.92 -7.50 13.13
C PRO A 65 0.79 -8.00 14.04
N SER A 66 0.14 -7.10 14.77
CA SER A 66 -0.86 -7.42 15.80
C SER A 66 -2.30 -7.19 15.35
N VAL A 67 -2.60 -7.25 14.05
CA VAL A 67 -3.97 -7.03 13.58
C VAL A 67 -4.84 -8.22 14.00
N GLY A 68 -6.10 -7.96 14.40
CA GLY A 68 -7.09 -8.99 14.70
C GLY A 68 -7.33 -9.95 13.54
N ASN A 69 -8.10 -11.01 13.77
CA ASN A 69 -8.32 -12.09 12.80
C ASN A 69 -8.85 -11.55 11.45
N PRO A 70 -8.07 -11.65 10.34
CA PRO A 70 -8.47 -11.08 9.06
C PRO A 70 -9.76 -11.65 8.48
N SER A 71 -10.22 -12.82 8.93
CA SER A 71 -11.49 -13.41 8.50
C SER A 71 -12.73 -12.74 9.13
N GLU A 72 -12.56 -12.02 10.23
CA GLU A 72 -13.62 -11.35 10.98
C GLU A 72 -13.82 -9.89 10.57
N TRP A 73 -12.94 -9.35 9.73
CA TRP A 73 -13.05 -7.96 9.29
C TRP A 73 -14.31 -7.71 8.47
N ASN A 74 -14.96 -6.60 8.79
CA ASN A 74 -16.12 -6.02 8.11
C ASN A 74 -15.74 -4.84 7.21
N LEU A 75 -14.59 -4.22 7.45
CA LEU A 75 -14.08 -3.08 6.69
C LEU A 75 -12.55 -3.10 6.68
N ILE A 76 -11.97 -2.70 5.55
CA ILE A 76 -10.55 -2.34 5.47
C ILE A 76 -10.43 -0.86 5.16
N CYS A 77 -9.52 -0.20 5.86
CA CYS A 77 -9.16 1.18 5.62
C CYS A 77 -7.68 1.29 5.24
N ALA A 78 -7.43 1.90 4.08
CA ALA A 78 -6.10 2.21 3.60
C ALA A 78 -5.79 3.69 3.82
N THR A 79 -4.57 3.96 4.28
CA THR A 79 -4.05 5.32 4.47
C THR A 79 -2.83 5.59 3.60
N THR A 80 -2.24 6.77 3.75
CA THR A 80 -0.91 7.09 3.20
C THR A 80 0.23 6.31 3.85
N HIS A 81 0.00 5.66 5.00
CA HIS A 81 1.03 5.02 5.81
C HIS A 81 0.84 3.51 5.89
N GLU A 82 -0.40 3.06 6.10
CA GLU A 82 -0.70 1.69 6.47
C GLU A 82 -2.04 1.21 5.93
N LEU A 83 -2.28 -0.08 6.14
CA LEU A 83 -3.58 -0.73 5.95
C LEU A 83 -4.07 -1.17 7.33
N SER A 84 -5.35 -0.99 7.62
CA SER A 84 -5.96 -1.39 8.88
C SER A 84 -7.28 -2.12 8.62
N GLY A 85 -7.51 -3.23 9.30
CA GLY A 85 -8.74 -4.01 9.22
C GLY A 85 -9.57 -3.88 10.49
N PHE A 86 -10.88 -3.78 10.35
CA PHE A 86 -11.82 -3.59 11.47
C PHE A 86 -12.87 -4.71 11.49
N ASP A 87 -13.03 -5.36 12.64
CA ASP A 87 -13.97 -6.44 12.91
C ASP A 87 -15.32 -5.97 13.45
N ALA A 88 -15.42 -4.73 13.94
CA ALA A 88 -16.65 -4.15 14.42
C ALA A 88 -16.76 -2.65 14.07
N LEU A 89 -18.00 -2.16 14.00
CA LEU A 89 -18.34 -0.74 13.86
C LEU A 89 -19.42 -0.37 14.91
N PRO A 90 -19.39 0.84 15.48
CA PRO A 90 -18.44 1.93 15.21
C PRO A 90 -17.04 1.62 15.74
N THR A 91 -16.02 2.25 15.15
CA THR A 91 -14.62 2.11 15.57
C THR A 91 -13.85 3.41 15.37
N GLU A 92 -12.78 3.60 16.14
CA GLU A 92 -11.85 4.70 15.89
C GLU A 92 -11.13 4.50 14.55
N GLY A 93 -10.94 5.61 13.81
CA GLY A 93 -10.22 5.58 12.55
C GLY A 93 -8.75 5.20 12.73
N PRO A 94 -8.09 4.74 11.65
CA PRO A 94 -6.66 4.44 11.71
C PRO A 94 -5.84 5.72 11.94
N PRO A 95 -4.59 5.62 12.43
CA PRO A 95 -3.69 6.76 12.51
C PRO A 95 -3.50 7.41 11.13
N LEU A 96 -3.63 8.74 11.08
CA LEU A 96 -3.46 9.56 9.87
C LEU A 96 -2.23 10.47 9.92
N VAL A 97 -1.46 10.37 11.00
CA VAL A 97 -0.17 11.05 11.22
C VAL A 97 0.80 10.03 11.83
N THR A 98 2.10 10.34 11.83
CA THR A 98 3.12 9.47 12.42
C THR A 98 3.80 10.22 13.56
N ASP A 99 3.57 9.78 14.80
CA ASP A 99 4.26 10.32 15.97
C ASP A 99 5.66 9.72 16.07
N GLU A 100 6.63 10.58 16.30
CA GLU A 100 8.06 10.26 16.38
C GLU A 100 8.63 10.83 17.68
N GLY A 101 9.83 10.39 18.09
CA GLY A 101 10.39 10.76 19.39
C GLY A 101 10.67 12.27 19.56
N ASP A 102 10.79 13.00 18.46
CA ASP A 102 11.12 14.41 18.38
C ASP A 102 10.05 15.27 17.70
N GLY A 103 8.86 14.71 17.41
CA GLY A 103 7.77 15.46 16.79
C GLY A 103 6.69 14.58 16.15
N THR A 104 5.94 15.16 15.24
CA THR A 104 4.93 14.46 14.44
C THR A 104 5.17 14.72 12.95
N THR A 105 5.27 13.66 12.17
CA THR A 105 5.33 13.73 10.71
C THR A 105 3.92 13.87 10.13
N LEU A 106 3.72 14.95 9.35
CA LEU A 106 2.47 15.30 8.68
C LEU A 106 2.57 15.10 7.17
N VAL A 107 1.48 14.65 6.54
CA VAL A 107 1.38 14.58 5.08
C VAL A 107 0.93 15.93 4.54
N VAL A 108 1.76 16.56 3.71
CA VAL A 108 1.40 17.77 2.95
C VAL A 108 0.50 17.40 1.78
N GLY A 109 0.85 16.31 1.09
CA GLY A 109 0.08 15.74 -0.02
C GLY A 109 0.52 14.31 -0.28
N GLY A 110 -0.37 13.45 -0.77
CA GLY A 110 0.04 12.08 -1.04
C GLY A 110 -1.01 11.18 -1.65
N THR A 111 -0.58 9.97 -2.02
CA THR A 111 -1.44 8.92 -2.56
C THR A 111 -1.53 7.77 -1.56
N ILE A 112 -2.71 7.14 -1.46
CA ILE A 112 -2.91 5.95 -0.61
C ILE A 112 -1.94 4.86 -1.03
N GLY A 113 -1.18 4.31 -0.08
CA GLY A 113 -0.11 3.32 -0.31
C GLY A 113 0.86 3.71 -1.45
N GLY A 114 1.10 5.00 -1.65
CA GLY A 114 1.96 5.51 -2.72
C GLY A 114 2.90 6.62 -2.22
N GLU A 115 3.32 7.49 -3.13
CA GLU A 115 4.22 8.59 -2.80
C GLU A 115 3.51 9.65 -1.95
N THR A 116 4.25 10.20 -0.99
CA THR A 116 3.80 11.25 -0.07
C THR A 116 4.87 12.33 0.02
N THR A 117 4.44 13.58 0.12
CA THR A 117 5.27 14.71 0.52
C THR A 117 4.95 15.05 1.97
N LYS A 118 5.98 15.19 2.80
CA LYS A 118 5.85 15.26 4.25
C LYS A 118 6.51 16.52 4.82
N SER A 119 6.06 16.92 6.00
CA SER A 119 6.67 17.95 6.84
C SER A 119 6.74 17.43 8.27
N HIS A 120 7.81 17.77 8.98
CA HIS A 120 7.96 17.47 10.41
C HIS A 120 7.56 18.68 11.26
N VAL A 121 6.85 18.45 12.36
CA VAL A 121 6.45 19.51 13.30
C VAL A 121 6.70 19.06 14.75
N GLU A 122 6.88 20.01 15.67
CA GLU A 122 7.18 19.70 17.07
C GLU A 122 6.05 18.91 17.77
N SER A 123 4.80 19.23 17.46
CA SER A 123 3.64 18.50 17.96
C SER A 123 2.40 18.72 17.09
N TYR A 124 1.55 17.70 17.00
CA TYR A 124 0.26 17.80 16.32
C TYR A 124 -0.76 16.83 16.90
N THR A 125 -1.96 17.34 17.21
CA THR A 125 -3.09 16.46 17.57
C THR A 125 -3.97 16.23 16.35
N ALA A 126 -4.01 14.98 15.89
CA ALA A 126 -4.89 14.56 14.80
C ALA A 126 -6.37 14.78 15.15
N PRO A 127 -7.22 15.11 14.15
CA PRO A 127 -8.66 15.23 14.34
C PRO A 127 -9.25 13.90 14.80
N ALA A 128 -10.21 13.95 15.72
CA ALA A 128 -10.88 12.75 16.20
C ALA A 128 -11.74 12.17 15.08
N LEU A 129 -11.44 10.94 14.65
CA LEU A 129 -12.12 10.25 13.57
C LEU A 129 -12.75 8.95 14.07
N SER A 130 -14.04 8.79 13.81
CA SER A 130 -14.77 7.53 13.99
C SER A 130 -15.34 7.08 12.66
N ILE A 131 -15.26 5.78 12.38
CA ILE A 131 -15.98 5.13 11.30
C ILE A 131 -17.22 4.49 11.93
N ASP A 132 -18.38 5.06 11.64
CA ASP A 132 -19.59 4.77 12.40
C ASP A 132 -20.33 3.56 11.82
N THR A 133 -20.51 3.56 10.50
CA THR A 133 -21.16 2.45 9.76
C THR A 133 -20.59 2.33 8.36
N CYS A 134 -20.60 1.12 7.82
CA CYS A 134 -20.25 0.84 6.43
C CYS A 134 -21.26 -0.15 5.84
N SER A 135 -21.71 0.14 4.63
CA SER A 135 -22.64 -0.67 3.85
C SER A 135 -22.19 -0.65 2.39
N ASP A 136 -22.74 -1.54 1.56
CA ASP A 136 -22.41 -1.59 0.13
C ASP A 136 -22.64 -0.26 -0.61
N SER A 137 -23.55 0.59 -0.11
CA SER A 137 -23.91 1.87 -0.74
C SER A 137 -23.16 3.08 -0.19
N GLU A 138 -22.72 3.05 1.06
CA GLU A 138 -22.11 4.21 1.72
C GLU A 138 -21.30 3.84 2.96
N VAL A 139 -20.38 4.75 3.30
CA VAL A 139 -19.72 4.82 4.60
C VAL A 139 -20.14 6.10 5.32
N ARG A 140 -20.41 5.98 6.63
CA ARG A 140 -20.64 7.12 7.52
C ARG A 140 -19.52 7.23 8.52
N LEU A 141 -19.04 8.45 8.73
CA LEU A 141 -17.92 8.77 9.58
C LEU A 141 -18.17 10.08 10.32
N THR A 142 -17.62 10.17 11.53
CA THR A 142 -17.68 11.36 12.36
C THR A 142 -16.28 11.92 12.51
N VAL A 143 -16.10 13.21 12.18
CA VAL A 143 -14.83 13.93 12.34
C VAL A 143 -15.03 15.15 13.21
N ASP A 144 -14.29 15.26 14.30
CA ASP A 144 -14.42 16.33 15.29
C ASP A 144 -15.90 16.58 15.69
N GLY A 145 -16.66 15.50 15.86
CA GLY A 145 -18.08 15.52 16.24
C GLY A 145 -19.07 15.86 15.10
N THR A 146 -18.60 16.06 13.87
CA THR A 146 -19.46 16.31 12.70
C THR A 146 -19.61 15.05 11.85
N GLU A 147 -20.85 14.66 11.55
CA GLU A 147 -21.15 13.51 10.72
C GLU A 147 -21.00 13.79 9.22
N TYR A 148 -20.43 12.83 8.51
CA TYR A 148 -20.29 12.83 7.07
C TYR A 148 -20.73 11.48 6.49
N CYS A 149 -21.36 11.53 5.32
CA CYS A 149 -21.66 10.36 4.49
C CYS A 149 -20.90 10.46 3.17
N VAL A 150 -20.34 9.33 2.71
CA VAL A 150 -19.68 9.17 1.42
C VAL A 150 -20.25 7.94 0.73
N SER A 151 -20.93 8.14 -0.39
CA SER A 151 -21.52 7.05 -1.16
C SER A 151 -20.46 6.24 -1.92
N ASN A 152 -20.80 5.01 -2.28
CA ASN A 152 -19.96 4.14 -3.09
C ASN A 152 -19.59 4.81 -4.43
N GLY A 153 -18.31 4.71 -4.78
CA GLY A 153 -17.72 5.33 -5.96
C GLY A 153 -17.37 6.81 -5.77
N GLN A 154 -17.71 7.42 -4.63
CA GLN A 154 -17.49 8.83 -4.39
C GLN A 154 -16.22 9.12 -3.59
N ARG A 155 -15.76 10.35 -3.76
CA ARG A 155 -14.70 10.98 -2.98
C ARG A 155 -15.25 12.26 -2.37
N ARG A 156 -14.89 12.51 -1.12
CA ARG A 156 -15.20 13.72 -0.39
C ARG A 156 -13.93 14.33 0.19
N ARG A 157 -13.82 15.64 0.15
CA ARG A 157 -12.75 16.42 0.78
C ARG A 157 -13.39 17.26 1.88
N ILE A 158 -12.99 17.02 3.12
CA ILE A 158 -13.56 17.63 4.32
C ILE A 158 -12.52 18.59 4.86
N ARG A 159 -12.84 19.89 4.85
CA ARG A 159 -12.03 20.92 5.48
C ARG A 159 -12.23 20.89 6.98
N LEU A 160 -11.15 20.83 7.73
CA LEU A 160 -11.16 20.75 9.18
C LEU A 160 -10.89 22.10 9.82
N GLY A 161 -11.00 22.15 11.15
CA GLY A 161 -10.65 23.34 11.91
C GLY A 161 -9.18 23.71 11.72
N GLU A 162 -8.93 25.01 11.66
CA GLU A 162 -7.58 25.58 11.59
C GLU A 162 -6.72 25.11 12.76
N ARG A 163 -5.44 24.81 12.48
CA ARG A 163 -4.46 24.35 13.46
C ARG A 163 -3.21 25.21 13.33
N ASN A 164 -2.59 25.53 14.47
CA ASN A 164 -1.26 26.11 14.50
C ASN A 164 -0.26 24.97 14.74
N VAL A 165 0.79 24.94 13.93
CA VAL A 165 1.85 23.95 14.01
C VAL A 165 3.19 24.65 13.95
N ASP A 166 4.16 24.11 14.68
CA ASP A 166 5.53 24.63 14.74
C ASP A 166 6.43 23.68 13.94
N PRO A 167 6.87 24.05 12.72
CA PRO A 167 7.74 23.21 11.90
C PRO A 167 9.11 23.02 12.54
N SER A 168 9.61 21.78 12.61
CA SER A 168 10.87 21.46 13.28
C SER A 168 12.12 21.96 12.53
N ASP A 169 12.01 22.12 11.20
CA ASP A 169 13.14 22.42 10.32
C ASP A 169 13.20 23.88 9.84
N GLY A 170 12.33 24.75 10.37
CA GLY A 170 12.21 26.15 9.95
C GLY A 170 12.67 27.15 11.00
N ASP A 171 13.35 28.22 10.57
CA ASP A 171 13.63 29.42 11.38
C ASP A 171 12.36 30.28 11.61
N GLY A 172 11.22 29.81 11.10
CA GLY A 172 9.92 30.48 11.12
C GLY A 172 9.05 29.92 12.24
N GLY A 173 8.59 30.80 13.13
CA GLY A 173 7.65 30.44 14.18
C GLY A 173 6.31 29.89 13.64
N SER A 174 5.41 29.59 14.56
CA SER A 174 4.12 28.94 14.31
C SER A 174 3.44 29.28 12.99
N THR A 175 3.12 28.24 12.23
CA THR A 175 2.43 28.30 10.95
C THR A 175 0.99 27.82 11.11
N THR A 176 0.06 28.60 10.58
CA THR A 176 -1.36 28.27 10.58
C THR A 176 -1.73 27.45 9.35
N VAL A 177 -2.37 26.30 9.54
CA VAL A 177 -2.76 25.36 8.49
C VAL A 177 -4.21 24.95 8.63
N VAL A 178 -4.86 24.63 7.51
CA VAL A 178 -6.21 24.08 7.48
C VAL A 178 -6.14 22.65 6.94
N PRO A 179 -6.12 21.63 7.82
CA PRO A 179 -6.04 20.25 7.39
C PRO A 179 -7.27 19.84 6.57
N GLU A 180 -7.07 18.91 5.64
CA GLU A 180 -8.12 18.40 4.77
C GLU A 180 -8.14 16.88 4.82
N LEU A 181 -9.20 16.31 5.40
CA LEU A 181 -9.45 14.87 5.35
C LEU A 181 -10.05 14.53 3.99
N VAL A 182 -9.33 13.73 3.21
CA VAL A 182 -9.83 13.15 1.97
C VAL A 182 -10.31 11.74 2.25
N VAL A 183 -11.60 11.53 2.02
CA VAL A 183 -12.26 10.23 2.13
C VAL A 183 -12.67 9.79 0.74
N ARG A 184 -12.39 8.54 0.38
CA ARG A 184 -12.98 7.91 -0.80
C ARG A 184 -13.49 6.54 -0.43
N TYR A 185 -14.68 6.21 -0.90
CA TYR A 185 -15.27 4.89 -0.71
C TYR A 185 -15.46 4.19 -2.06
N PRO A 186 -14.45 3.44 -2.54
CA PRO A 186 -14.56 2.70 -3.80
C PRO A 186 -15.53 1.51 -3.80
N GLY A 187 -16.15 1.20 -2.66
CA GLY A 187 -16.99 0.01 -2.46
C GLY A 187 -16.18 -1.25 -2.13
N PRO A 188 -16.82 -2.43 -2.20
CA PRO A 188 -16.14 -3.71 -2.03
C PRO A 188 -15.03 -3.93 -3.06
N ARG A 189 -13.88 -4.43 -2.60
CA ARG A 189 -12.73 -4.81 -3.42
C ARG A 189 -12.23 -6.20 -3.03
N GLU A 190 -11.75 -6.96 -4.00
CA GLU A 190 -10.96 -8.16 -3.74
C GLU A 190 -9.55 -7.73 -3.33
N LEU A 191 -9.26 -7.78 -2.04
CA LEU A 191 -7.94 -7.52 -1.49
C LEU A 191 -7.04 -8.74 -1.72
N HIS A 192 -5.83 -8.50 -2.22
CA HIS A 192 -4.71 -9.43 -2.16
C HIS A 192 -3.60 -8.79 -1.33
N HIS A 193 -3.18 -9.42 -0.23
CA HIS A 193 -2.16 -8.86 0.66
C HIS A 193 -1.37 -10.01 1.34
N PRO A 194 -0.04 -9.87 1.59
CA PRO A 194 0.69 -10.81 2.44
C PRO A 194 0.03 -10.97 3.83
N PRO A 195 0.09 -12.09 4.54
CA PRO A 195 -0.53 -12.17 5.86
C PRO A 195 0.16 -11.18 6.84
N PRO A 196 -0.56 -10.69 7.87
CA PRO A 196 0.02 -9.81 8.90
C PRO A 196 1.32 -10.39 9.47
N GLY A 197 2.33 -9.53 9.64
CA GLY A 197 3.64 -9.93 10.19
C GLY A 197 4.50 -10.81 9.26
N SER A 198 4.07 -11.07 8.03
CA SER A 198 4.90 -11.78 7.07
C SER A 198 6.14 -10.98 6.66
N THR A 199 7.19 -11.71 6.29
CA THR A 199 8.46 -11.14 5.80
C THR A 199 8.59 -11.23 4.28
N TYR A 200 7.53 -11.62 3.58
CA TYR A 200 7.57 -11.88 2.16
C TYR A 200 6.81 -10.83 1.37
N ARG A 201 7.19 -10.69 0.10
CA ARG A 201 6.49 -9.88 -0.89
C ARG A 201 5.64 -10.79 -1.77
N LEU A 202 4.40 -10.36 -2.02
CA LEU A 202 3.41 -11.12 -2.79
C LEU A 202 3.27 -10.53 -4.17
N PHE A 203 3.12 -11.35 -5.21
CA PHE A 203 2.88 -10.90 -6.58
C PHE A 203 1.84 -11.78 -7.26
N PRO A 204 1.14 -11.26 -8.30
CA PRO A 204 0.34 -12.10 -9.20
C PRO A 204 1.17 -13.23 -9.81
N SER A 205 0.51 -14.25 -10.37
CA SER A 205 1.23 -15.36 -11.04
C SER A 205 2.03 -14.91 -12.25
N PHE A 206 1.58 -13.84 -12.92
CA PHE A 206 2.06 -13.45 -14.24
C PHE A 206 2.05 -14.58 -15.30
N ASN A 207 1.27 -15.65 -15.10
CA ASN A 207 1.34 -16.91 -15.86
C ASN A 207 2.77 -17.47 -15.95
N LEU A 208 3.57 -17.21 -14.93
CA LEU A 208 4.93 -17.71 -14.76
C LEU A 208 4.86 -19.02 -13.98
N GLU A 209 5.61 -20.01 -14.43
CA GLU A 209 5.82 -21.27 -13.72
C GLU A 209 7.20 -21.20 -13.04
N ILE A 210 7.22 -21.09 -11.71
CA ILE A 210 8.46 -20.83 -10.95
C ILE A 210 9.50 -21.96 -11.12
N ASP A 211 9.05 -23.20 -11.28
CA ASP A 211 9.90 -24.38 -11.48
C ASP A 211 10.54 -24.44 -12.87
N GLU A 212 10.01 -23.71 -13.85
CA GLU A 212 10.59 -23.58 -15.18
C GLU A 212 11.63 -22.45 -15.29
N ILE A 213 11.77 -21.59 -14.26
CA ILE A 213 12.74 -20.49 -14.28
C ILE A 213 14.17 -21.06 -14.21
N PRO A 214 15.06 -20.71 -15.17
CA PRO A 214 16.46 -21.13 -15.09
C PRO A 214 17.16 -20.65 -13.82
N ASN A 215 18.03 -21.49 -13.25
CA ASN A 215 18.89 -21.14 -12.12
C ASN A 215 20.33 -21.61 -12.37
N PRO A 216 21.31 -20.69 -12.57
CA PRO A 216 21.17 -19.24 -12.51
C PRO A 216 20.46 -18.64 -13.72
N LEU A 217 19.83 -17.47 -13.53
CA LEU A 217 19.15 -16.73 -14.58
C LEU A 217 20.07 -15.64 -15.15
N SER A 218 20.25 -15.60 -16.48
CA SER A 218 20.97 -14.47 -17.10
C SER A 218 20.02 -13.27 -17.21
N ILE A 219 20.24 -12.25 -16.37
CA ILE A 219 19.41 -11.05 -16.31
C ILE A 219 19.73 -10.12 -17.48
N PRO A 220 18.76 -9.74 -18.32
CA PRO A 220 18.97 -8.75 -19.36
C PRO A 220 19.10 -7.34 -18.75
N THR A 221 20.06 -6.58 -19.24
CA THR A 221 20.27 -5.19 -18.82
C THR A 221 20.33 -4.25 -20.02
N THR A 222 19.84 -3.03 -19.81
CA THR A 222 19.95 -1.91 -20.75
C THR A 222 20.50 -0.72 -19.98
N ALA A 223 21.62 -0.13 -20.44
CA ALA A 223 22.33 0.95 -19.73
C ALA A 223 22.65 0.61 -18.26
N ASP A 224 23.14 -0.62 -18.03
CA ASP A 224 23.48 -1.19 -16.71
C ASP A 224 22.30 -1.32 -15.73
N GLU A 225 21.07 -1.08 -16.18
CA GLU A 225 19.84 -1.29 -15.40
C GLU A 225 19.09 -2.54 -15.87
N LEU A 226 18.30 -3.13 -14.99
CA LEU A 226 17.41 -4.25 -15.32
C LEU A 226 16.46 -3.89 -16.46
N ASP A 227 16.44 -4.69 -17.53
CA ASP A 227 15.44 -4.61 -18.59
C ASP A 227 14.27 -5.56 -18.27
N ASP A 228 13.27 -5.05 -17.55
CA ASP A 228 12.12 -5.82 -17.08
C ASP A 228 11.28 -6.39 -18.23
N ALA A 229 11.22 -5.71 -19.38
CA ALA A 229 10.44 -6.13 -20.54
C ALA A 229 11.14 -7.29 -21.29
N THR A 230 12.45 -7.19 -21.47
CA THR A 230 13.25 -8.29 -22.04
C THR A 230 13.25 -9.49 -21.09
N LEU A 231 13.31 -9.25 -19.77
CA LEU A 231 13.19 -10.32 -18.77
C LEU A 231 11.83 -11.03 -18.88
N ALA A 232 10.73 -10.28 -19.02
CA ALA A 232 9.40 -10.85 -19.20
C ALA A 232 9.33 -11.77 -20.43
N THR A 233 9.82 -11.29 -21.56
CA THR A 233 9.88 -12.06 -22.82
C THR A 233 10.68 -13.34 -22.65
N LYS A 234 11.82 -13.27 -21.95
CA LYS A 234 12.69 -14.41 -21.68
C LYS A 234 12.03 -15.46 -20.78
N LEU A 235 11.18 -15.02 -19.84
CA LEU A 235 10.44 -15.87 -18.91
C LEU A 235 9.04 -16.26 -19.45
N GLY A 236 8.73 -15.95 -20.72
CA GLY A 236 7.44 -16.31 -21.33
C GLY A 236 6.25 -15.45 -20.87
N VAL A 237 6.49 -14.34 -20.19
CA VAL A 237 5.46 -13.43 -19.70
C VAL A 237 5.10 -12.40 -20.77
N ASP A 238 3.88 -12.47 -21.30
CA ASP A 238 3.35 -11.47 -22.24
C ASP A 238 2.77 -10.25 -21.50
N LEU A 239 3.55 -9.18 -21.40
CA LEU A 239 3.11 -7.93 -20.79
C LEU A 239 2.12 -7.13 -21.66
N SER A 240 2.04 -7.40 -22.97
CA SER A 240 1.18 -6.63 -23.88
C SER A 240 -0.31 -6.87 -23.63
N GLN A 241 -0.65 -8.07 -23.14
CA GLN A 241 -2.02 -8.47 -22.79
C GLN A 241 -2.39 -8.10 -21.35
N ARG A 242 -1.44 -7.56 -20.57
CA ARG A 242 -1.67 -7.23 -19.15
C ARG A 242 -2.15 -5.79 -18.97
N PRO A 243 -3.08 -5.55 -18.03
CA PRO A 243 -3.45 -4.20 -17.66
C PRO A 243 -2.24 -3.44 -17.10
N TYR A 244 -2.20 -2.12 -17.29
CA TYR A 244 -1.08 -1.29 -16.81
C TYR A 244 -0.68 -1.56 -15.34
N PRO A 245 -1.63 -1.65 -14.39
CA PRO A 245 -1.38 -2.10 -13.02
C PRO A 245 -0.54 -3.38 -12.86
N GLU A 246 -0.80 -4.43 -13.63
CA GLU A 246 -0.02 -5.67 -13.55
C GLU A 246 1.39 -5.52 -14.14
N ARG A 247 1.57 -4.62 -15.11
CA ARG A 247 2.92 -4.29 -15.60
C ARG A 247 3.76 -3.57 -14.55
N VAL A 248 3.13 -2.72 -13.73
CA VAL A 248 3.79 -2.10 -12.57
C VAL A 248 4.16 -3.15 -11.52
N LEU A 249 3.27 -4.11 -11.23
CA LEU A 249 3.57 -5.23 -10.34
C LEU A 249 4.67 -6.15 -10.89
N TRP A 250 4.71 -6.35 -12.21
CA TRP A 250 5.79 -7.07 -12.88
C TRP A 250 7.15 -6.38 -12.67
N GLN A 251 7.22 -5.08 -12.87
CA GLN A 251 8.44 -4.31 -12.60
C GLN A 251 8.88 -4.44 -11.15
N ALA A 252 7.95 -4.28 -10.20
CA ALA A 252 8.25 -4.46 -8.79
C ALA A 252 8.74 -5.89 -8.47
N PHE A 253 8.16 -6.91 -9.08
CA PHE A 253 8.62 -8.31 -8.97
C PHE A 253 10.03 -8.48 -9.54
N ALA A 254 10.27 -8.02 -10.76
CA ALA A 254 11.55 -8.15 -11.47
C ALA A 254 12.70 -7.49 -10.67
N TYR A 255 12.50 -6.27 -10.18
CA TYR A 255 13.48 -5.59 -9.33
C TYR A 255 13.57 -6.19 -7.92
N THR A 256 12.53 -6.86 -7.42
CA THR A 256 12.63 -7.51 -6.09
C THR A 256 13.36 -8.85 -6.17
N ALA A 257 13.16 -9.61 -7.24
CA ALA A 257 13.66 -10.97 -7.38
C ALA A 257 14.96 -11.07 -8.20
N PHE A 258 15.26 -10.08 -9.04
CA PHE A 258 16.31 -10.20 -10.05
C PHE A 258 17.09 -8.91 -10.28
N ASP A 259 17.13 -8.01 -9.30
CA ASP A 259 17.98 -6.81 -9.37
C ASP A 259 19.44 -7.21 -9.66
N PRO A 260 20.07 -6.72 -10.74
CA PRO A 260 21.47 -7.03 -11.02
C PRO A 260 22.45 -6.40 -10.02
N HIS A 261 22.00 -5.43 -9.21
CA HIS A 261 22.83 -4.69 -8.26
C HIS A 261 22.70 -5.17 -6.82
N THR A 262 21.87 -6.19 -6.56
CA THR A 262 21.75 -6.78 -5.23
C THR A 262 22.71 -7.96 -5.04
N ASP A 263 23.36 -8.02 -3.89
CA ASP A 263 24.17 -9.18 -3.47
C ASP A 263 23.33 -10.26 -2.78
N THR A 264 22.04 -10.01 -2.57
CA THR A 264 21.12 -10.92 -1.90
C THR A 264 20.60 -11.98 -2.87
N ILE A 265 20.69 -13.26 -2.48
CA ILE A 265 20.06 -14.36 -3.22
C ILE A 265 18.58 -14.45 -2.78
N PRO A 266 17.61 -14.16 -3.66
CA PRO A 266 16.21 -14.21 -3.31
C PRO A 266 15.70 -15.64 -3.24
N GLU A 267 14.72 -15.84 -2.37
CA GLU A 267 13.94 -17.07 -2.27
C GLU A 267 12.59 -16.88 -2.96
N LEU A 268 12.22 -17.82 -3.83
CA LEU A 268 11.01 -17.78 -4.64
C LEU A 268 10.16 -19.02 -4.39
N THR A 269 8.84 -18.83 -4.41
CA THR A 269 7.88 -19.93 -4.50
C THR A 269 6.60 -19.49 -5.20
N GLN A 270 5.82 -20.48 -5.62
CA GLN A 270 4.48 -20.29 -6.16
C GLN A 270 3.50 -21.03 -5.28
N LEU A 271 2.45 -20.33 -4.84
CA LEU A 271 1.40 -20.92 -4.02
C LEU A 271 0.40 -21.66 -4.92
N GLU A 272 -0.40 -22.55 -4.34
CA GLU A 272 -1.46 -23.27 -5.08
C GLU A 272 -2.49 -22.32 -5.71
N THR A 273 -2.63 -21.14 -5.15
CA THR A 273 -3.47 -20.06 -5.69
C THR A 273 -2.84 -19.34 -6.89
N GLY A 274 -1.64 -19.76 -7.33
CA GLY A 274 -0.87 -19.19 -8.43
C GLY A 274 -0.03 -17.96 -8.04
N HIS A 275 -0.27 -17.35 -6.88
CA HIS A 275 0.51 -16.19 -6.43
C HIS A 275 1.99 -16.53 -6.28
N ILE A 276 2.83 -15.56 -6.64
CA ILE A 276 4.28 -15.65 -6.48
C ILE A 276 4.67 -14.98 -5.17
N VAL A 277 5.58 -15.62 -4.46
CA VAL A 277 6.15 -15.09 -3.23
C VAL A 277 7.64 -14.91 -3.39
N VAL A 278 8.13 -13.74 -2.98
CA VAL A 278 9.56 -13.41 -2.95
C VAL A 278 9.97 -13.09 -1.51
N ARG A 279 11.00 -13.77 -1.00
CA ARG A 279 11.72 -13.35 0.21
C ARG A 279 13.11 -12.91 -0.21
N ALA A 280 13.43 -11.65 0.02
CA ALA A 280 14.78 -11.13 -0.10
C ALA A 280 15.27 -10.85 1.33
N PRO A 281 16.21 -11.66 1.87
CA PRO A 281 16.76 -11.43 3.20
C PRO A 281 17.57 -10.12 3.31
#